data_AF-A0A103D5J6-F1
#
_entry.id   AF-A0A103D5J6-F1
#
_cell.length_a   1.000
_cell.length_b   1.000
_cell.length_c   1.000
_cell.angle_alpha   90.00
_cell.angle_beta   90.00
_cell.angle_gamma   90.00
#
_symmetry.space_group_name_H-M   'P 1'
#
loop_
_entity.id
_entity.type
_entity.pdbx_description
1 polymer ?
#
loop_
_entity_poly.entity_id
_entity_poly.type
_entity_poly.pdbx_seq_one_letter_code
_entity_poly.pdbx_strand_id
1 'polypeptide(L)' 'MIGEGKVVCVTGASGFIASWLVKLLLDRGYSVHATVRSL' A
#
# COMPACT_ATOMS: atom_id res chain seq x y z
N MET A 1 0.86 10.87 -13.98
CA MET A 1 1.10 10.95 -12.52
C MET A 1 2.19 9.92 -12.15
N ILE A 2 3.00 10.14 -11.10
CA ILE A 2 4.09 9.20 -10.73
C ILE A 2 3.48 8.02 -9.98
N GLY A 3 3.24 6.90 -10.68
CA GLY A 3 2.73 5.66 -10.06
C GLY A 3 1.56 5.01 -10.78
N GLU A 4 0.92 5.73 -11.68
CA GLU A 4 -0.26 5.28 -12.41
C GLU A 4 0.02 3.98 -13.19
N GLY A 5 -0.77 2.94 -12.90
CA GLY A 5 -0.61 1.60 -13.48
C GLY A 5 0.52 0.76 -12.86
N LYS A 6 1.29 1.26 -11.89
CA LYS A 6 2.30 0.47 -11.18
C LYS A 6 1.69 -0.29 -10.01
N VAL A 7 1.96 -1.59 -9.96
CA VAL A 7 1.52 -2.48 -8.88
C VAL A 7 2.66 -2.66 -7.87
N VAL A 8 2.36 -2.50 -6.58
CA VAL A 8 3.32 -2.68 -5.48
C VAL A 8 2.74 -3.58 -4.38
N CYS A 9 3.60 -4.35 -3.70
CA CYS A 9 3.22 -5.18 -2.56
C CYS A 9 3.66 -4.52 -1.25
N VAL A 10 2.75 -4.35 -0.29
CA VAL A 10 3.02 -3.86 1.06
C VAL A 10 2.72 -4.98 2.05
N THR A 11 3.74 -5.41 2.80
CA THR A 11 3.59 -6.42 3.83
C THR A 11 3.35 -5.80 5.20
N GLY A 12 2.54 -6.45 6.04
CA GLY A 12 2.20 -5.93 7.37
C GLY A 12 1.36 -4.65 7.32
N ALA A 13 0.44 -4.55 6.35
CA ALA A 13 -0.35 -3.35 6.07
C ALA A 13 -1.25 -2.87 7.23
N SER A 14 -1.47 -3.71 8.23
CA SER A 14 -2.15 -3.35 9.49
C SER A 14 -1.29 -2.55 10.45
N GLY A 15 0.02 -2.41 10.19
CA GLY A 15 0.93 -1.62 11.02
C GLY A 15 0.68 -0.10 10.92
N PHE A 16 1.02 0.63 11.98
CA PHE A 16 0.83 2.09 12.04
C PHE A 16 1.49 2.82 10.87
N ILE A 17 2.75 2.48 10.55
CA ILE A 17 3.50 3.09 9.44
C ILE A 17 3.00 2.55 8.09
N ALA A 18 2.78 1.23 8.00
CA ALA A 18 2.41 0.58 6.76
C ALA A 18 1.05 1.06 6.24
N SER A 19 0.08 1.29 7.12
CA SER A 19 -1.23 1.83 6.73
C SER A 19 -1.16 3.23 6.12
N TRP A 20 -0.31 4.12 6.67
CA TRP A 20 -0.04 5.44 6.09
C TRP A 20 0.71 5.36 4.75
N LEU A 21 1.64 4.42 4.63
CA LEU A 21 2.33 4.16 3.36
C LEU A 21 1.35 3.71 2.27
N VAL A 22 0.43 2.78 2.58
CA VAL A 22 -0.63 2.36 1.65
C VAL A 22 -1.47 3.56 1.22
N LYS A 23 -1.92 4.40 2.16
CA LYS A 23 -2.67 5.62 1.85
C LYS A 23 -1.92 6.54 0.89
N LEU A 24 -0.64 6.80 1.16
CA LEU A 24 0.20 7.66 0.32
C LEU A 24 0.39 7.09 -1.10
N LEU A 25 0.57 5.77 -1.22
CA LEU A 25 0.75 5.11 -2.51
C LEU A 25 -0.54 5.15 -3.35
N LEU A 26 -1.68 4.93 -2.73
CA LEU A 26 -2.98 5.05 -3.39
C LEU A 26 -3.23 6.48 -3.89
N ASP A 27 -2.92 7.50 -3.08
CA ASP A 27 -3.05 8.92 -3.46
C ASP A 27 -2.15 9.30 -4.66
N ARG A 28 -1.03 8.60 -4.82
CA ARG A 28 -0.12 8.74 -5.98
C ARG A 28 -0.54 7.92 -7.21
N GLY A 29 -1.66 7.21 -7.14
CA GLY A 29 -2.21 6.42 -8.26
C GLY A 29 -1.59 5.02 -8.41
N TYR A 30 -0.91 4.51 -7.39
CA TYR A 30 -0.43 3.12 -7.41
C TYR A 30 -1.57 2.13 -7.13
N SER A 31 -1.46 0.94 -7.70
CA SER A 31 -2.24 -0.23 -7.26
C SER A 31 -1.47 -0.97 -6.17
N VAL A 32 -2.10 -1.21 -5.03
CA VAL A 32 -1.43 -1.77 -3.85
C VAL A 32 -1.99 -3.13 -3.48
N HIS A 33 -1.14 -4.15 -3.41
CA HIS A 33 -1.43 -5.43 -2.77
C HIS A 33 -0.94 -5.40 -1.32
N ALA A 34 -1.88 -5.28 -0.39
CA ALA A 34 -1.60 -5.18 1.04
C ALA A 34 -1.78 -6.55 1.71
N THR A 35 -0.76 -7.05 2.43
CA THR A 35 -0.89 -8.28 3.22
C THR A 35 -0.99 -7.97 4.71
N VAL A 36 -1.87 -8.70 5.39
CA VAL A 36 -2.08 -8.64 6.84
C VAL A 36 -2.01 -10.05 7.41
N ARG A 37 -1.66 -10.17 8.70
CA ARG A 37 -1.76 -11.45 9.42
C ARG A 37 -3.15 -11.53 10.06
N SER A 38 -3.89 -12.59 9.76
CA SER A 38 -5.06 -12.99 10.54
C SER A 38 -4.59 -13.91 11.67
N LEU A 39 -5.03 -13.64 12.91
CA LEU A 39 -4.83 -14.51 14.07
C LEU A 39 -6.13 -15.23 14.41
#